data_AF-R9M9H2-F1
#
_entry.id   AF-R9M9H2-F1
#
_cell.length_a   1.000
_cell.length_b   1.000
_cell.length_c   1.000
_cell.angle_alpha   90.00
_cell.angle_beta   90.00
_cell.angle_gamma   90.00
#
_symmetry.space_group_name_H-M   'P 1'
#
loop_
_entity.id
_entity.type
_entity.pdbx_description
1 polymer ?
#
loop_
_entity_poly.entity_id
_entity_poly.type
_entity_poly.pdbx_seq_one_letter_code
_entity_poly.pdbx_strand_id
1 'polypeptide(L)' 'MPAVKANAYGHGAVIIAKELNRLGITAFCVATVTEGIELRRGGIKGEILVLGYTHPEQFSKLLK' A
#
# COMPACT_ATOMS: atom_id res chain seq x y z
N MET A 1 4.25 10.99 1.06
CA MET A 1 3.93 9.54 0.98
C MET A 1 2.90 9.21 2.07
N PRO A 2 1.58 9.29 1.79
CA PRO A 2 0.55 9.05 2.81
C PRO A 2 0.63 7.64 3.36
N ALA A 3 0.58 7.51 4.68
CA ALA A 3 0.44 6.22 5.33
C ALA A 3 -1.03 5.80 5.31
N VAL A 4 -1.32 4.70 4.60
CA VAL A 4 -2.66 4.12 4.47
C VAL A 4 -2.73 2.75 5.14
N LYS A 5 -1.84 2.49 6.11
CA LYS A 5 -1.85 1.30 6.96
C LYS A 5 -3.13 1.17 7.78
N ALA A 6 -3.35 -0.02 8.34
CA ALA A 6 -4.51 -0.36 9.15
C ALA A 6 -5.82 0.02 8.45
N ASN A 7 -5.95 -0.37 7.17
CA ASN A 7 -7.09 -0.01 6.33
C ASN A 7 -7.33 1.52 6.23
N ALA A 8 -6.26 2.30 5.99
CA ALA A 8 -6.26 3.76 6.12
C ALA A 8 -6.89 4.23 7.45
N TYR A 9 -6.41 3.68 8.56
CA TYR A 9 -6.93 3.98 9.90
C TYR A 9 -8.45 3.76 10.02
N GLY A 10 -8.97 2.71 9.36
CA GLY A 10 -10.39 2.36 9.33
C GLY A 10 -11.24 3.06 8.26
N HIS A 11 -10.66 3.95 7.46
CA HIS A 11 -11.41 4.70 6.44
C HIS A 11 -11.56 3.96 5.10
N GLY A 12 -10.82 2.86 4.88
CA GLY A 12 -10.81 2.11 3.62
C GLY A 12 -9.57 2.40 2.78
N ALA A 13 -8.52 1.57 2.90
CA ALA A 13 -7.22 1.80 2.27
C ALA A 13 -7.30 1.96 0.75
N VAL A 14 -8.01 1.06 0.06
CA VAL A 14 -8.12 1.10 -1.41
C VAL A 14 -8.88 2.33 -1.89
N ILE A 15 -9.98 2.69 -1.23
CA ILE A 15 -10.81 3.85 -1.64
C ILE A 15 -10.01 5.15 -1.46
N ILE A 16 -9.37 5.32 -0.30
CA ILE A 16 -8.54 6.48 -0.01
C ILE A 16 -7.35 6.54 -0.97
N ALA A 17 -6.63 5.44 -1.15
CA ALA A 17 -5.47 5.41 -2.02
C ALA A 17 -5.84 5.74 -3.48
N LYS A 18 -6.99 5.26 -3.98
CA LYS A 18 -7.47 5.58 -5.35
C LYS A 18 -7.69 7.07 -5.53
N GLU A 19 -8.36 7.71 -4.56
CA GLU A 19 -8.63 9.14 -4.63
C GLU A 19 -7.34 9.97 -4.56
N LEU A 20 -6.40 9.59 -3.68
CA LEU A 20 -5.09 10.22 -3.62
C LEU A 20 -4.29 10.03 -4.92
N ASN A 21 -4.38 8.85 -5.55
CA ASN A 21 -3.77 8.58 -6.85
C ASN A 21 -4.38 9.47 -7.95
N ARG A 22 -5.70 9.68 -7.94
CA ARG A 22 -6.41 10.60 -8.84
C ARG A 22 -5.97 12.05 -8.65
N LEU A 23 -5.64 12.44 -7.42
CA LEU A 23 -5.09 13.75 -7.06
C LEU A 23 -3.58 13.88 -7.36
N GLY A 24 -2.95 12.86 -7.95
CA GLY A 24 -1.55 12.90 -8.39
C GLY A 24 -0.55 12.35 -7.38
N ILE A 25 -0.98 11.80 -6.25
CA ILE A 25 -0.05 11.15 -5.30
C ILE A 25 0.32 9.76 -5.81
N THR A 26 1.61 9.51 -6.04
CA THR A 26 2.13 8.24 -6.59
C THR A 26 3.06 7.51 -5.62
N ALA A 27 2.97 7.80 -4.32
CA ALA A 27 3.82 7.17 -3.30
C ALA A 27 3.02 6.98 -2.01
N PHE A 28 2.96 5.74 -1.51
CA PHE A 28 2.17 5.35 -0.33
C PHE A 28 3.00 4.55 0.67
N CYS A 29 2.65 4.61 1.96
CA CYS A 29 3.19 3.74 2.99
C CYS A 29 2.13 2.78 3.53
N VAL A 30 2.51 1.53 3.78
CA VAL A 30 1.72 0.51 4.47
C VAL A 30 2.51 -0.11 5.62
N ALA A 31 1.86 -0.79 6.56
CA ALA A 31 2.56 -1.48 7.65
C ALA A 31 3.05 -2.86 7.23
N THR A 32 2.35 -3.56 6.34
CA THR A 32 2.68 -4.94 5.96
C THR A 32 2.68 -5.16 4.45
N VAL A 33 3.37 -6.22 3.99
CA VAL A 33 3.33 -6.63 2.57
C VAL A 33 1.92 -6.97 2.09
N THR A 34 1.07 -7.51 2.98
CA THR A 34 -0.31 -7.88 2.65
C THR A 34 -1.16 -6.66 2.32
N GLU A 35 -1.03 -5.58 3.08
CA GLU A 35 -1.68 -4.29 2.77
C GLU A 35 -1.15 -3.72 1.44
N GLY A 36 0.15 -3.85 1.18
CA GLY A 36 0.73 -3.44 -0.10
C GLY A 36 0.14 -4.22 -1.29
N ILE A 37 -0.02 -5.54 -1.15
CA ILE A 37 -0.69 -6.39 -2.14
C ILE A 37 -2.15 -5.97 -2.33
N GLU A 38 -2.86 -5.63 -1.26
CA GLU A 38 -4.24 -5.16 -1.33
C GLU A 38 -4.35 -3.90 -2.19
N LEU A 39 -3.48 -2.91 -1.98
CA LEU A 39 -3.42 -1.71 -2.82
C LEU A 39 -3.09 -2.05 -4.29
N ARG A 40 -2.14 -2.96 -4.54
CA ARG A 40 -1.81 -3.40 -5.91
C ARG A 40 -2.99 -4.05 -6.61
N ARG A 41 -3.70 -4.97 -5.93
CA ARG A 41 -4.93 -5.59 -6.44
C ARG A 41 -6.04 -4.56 -6.64
N GLY A 42 -6.06 -3.51 -5.82
CA GLY A 42 -6.94 -2.35 -5.96
C GLY A 42 -6.59 -1.44 -7.15
N GLY A 43 -5.50 -1.70 -7.88
CA GLY A 43 -5.08 -0.92 -9.05
C GLY A 43 -4.30 0.35 -8.71
N ILE A 44 -3.82 0.50 -7.47
CA ILE A 44 -3.02 1.66 -7.05
C ILE A 44 -1.65 1.63 -7.72
N LYS A 45 -1.29 2.76 -8.34
CA LYS A 45 -0.04 2.95 -9.10
C LYS A 45 0.97 3.75 -8.28
N GLY A 46 2.23 3.57 -8.63
CA GLY A 46 3.36 4.26 -7.99
C GLY A 46 3.98 3.44 -6.86
N GLU A 47 4.85 4.07 -6.07
CA GLU A 47 5.62 3.40 -5.03
C GLU A 47 4.76 3.02 -3.83
N ILE A 48 5.00 1.83 -3.27
CA ILE A 48 4.39 1.38 -2.02
C ILE A 48 5.52 0.93 -1.10
N LEU A 49 5.79 1.72 -0.07
CA LEU A 49 6.78 1.42 0.95
C LEU A 49 6.13 0.61 2.08
N VAL A 50 6.67 -0.58 2.37
CA VAL A 50 6.32 -1.37 3.54
C VAL A 50 7.20 -0.92 4.71
N LEU A 51 6.59 -0.31 5.73
CA LEU A 51 7.30 0.24 6.89
C LEU A 51 7.69 -0.83 7.93
N GLY A 52 6.92 -1.92 7.99
CA GLY A 52 7.16 -3.01 8.92
C GLY A 52 8.18 -4.02 8.42
N TYR A 53 8.70 -4.83 9.34
CA TYR A 53 9.52 -5.98 9.01
C TYR A 53 8.77 -6.92 8.05
N THR A 54 9.42 -7.30 6.95
CA THR A 54 8.94 -8.34 6.04
C THR A 54 9.82 -9.57 6.22
N HIS A 55 9.24 -10.68 6.65
CA HIS A 55 9.98 -11.95 6.81
C HIS A 55 10.54 -12.41 5.45
N PRO A 56 11.76 -12.98 5.37
CA PRO A 56 12.35 -13.43 4.11
C PRO A 56 11.47 -14.37 3.28
N GLU A 57 10.67 -15.22 3.91
CA GLU A 57 9.69 -16.09 3.22
C GLU A 57 8.65 -15.31 2.40
N GLN A 58 8.43 -14.04 2.73
CA GLN A 58 7.51 -13.15 2.03
C GLN A 58 8.19 -12.29 0.95
N PHE A 59 9.51 -12.37 0.76
CA PHE A 59 10.22 -11.53 -0.22
C PHE A 59 9.74 -11.77 -1.66
N SER A 60 9.32 -12.99 -1.99
CA SER A 60 8.72 -13.29 -3.29
C SER A 60 7.45 -12.47 -3.58
N LYS A 61 6.76 -11.98 -2.54
CA LYS A 61 5.59 -11.09 -2.66
C LYS A 61 5.95 -9.64 -2.97
N LEU A 62 7.20 -9.22 -2.77
CA LEU A 62 7.68 -7.86 -3.05
C LEU A 62 8.04 -7.65 -4.53
N LEU A 63 8.20 -8.74 -5.30
CA LEU A 63 8.67 -8.72 -6.69
C LEU A 63 7.55 -8.46 -7.72
N LYS A 64 6.39 -7.93 -7.29
CA LYS A 64 5.20 -7.68 -8.12
C LYS A 64 4.57 -6.32 -7.81
#